data_AF-A0A815IN60-F1
#
_entry.id   AF-A0A815IN60-F1
#
_cell.length_a   1.000
_cell.length_b   1.000
_cell.length_c   1.000
_cell.angle_alpha   90.00
_cell.angle_beta   90.00
_cell.angle_gamma   90.00
#
_symmetry.space_group_name_H-M   'P 1'
#
loop_
_entity.id
_entity.type
_entity.pdbx_description
1 polymer ?
#
loop_
_entity_poly.entity_id
_entity_poly.type
_entity_poly.pdbx_seq_one_letter_code
_entity_poly.pdbx_strand_id
1 'polypeptide(L)'
;LRSLTEARYPPLSSDTRYSLVDIVAKECFSRDLSEEDKILLREQLNKRTVLWLLDGYDEIVQNVPSHLQRVFEQLLNTPHHIVTSRPYFNTLSRSVRVEIVGFTDENISKYVEVFFNQLLDKFSNALFEGEKVLKFLRLNPRIWGIAHIPVNLELICSIWSETDWSETTNLTMTTLYDKMTVWLCRRYLARKITPIQINDMDPYKERTPELTFLEALAFEGVTSNNIILRKELLQKVMRNIRCSSQTYSDALHTRDPSQIYSDALHIGILKSFDNGPTGTQIELDKNHYFVHLSFQEFFAARHLVQLLNSTTRDKAIQFIKTHKYDKRLQLVFIFASGLLIPSEDKQSVDTFWDTIYGDPHDLVGIRHMQLVTVFLDETQCGSEVPHRRQSISLLLNWIRFPITQNNFKLQETTAMTIKSCSKIQNLPEVQNELASFLNTAAKEQKSRIAIFIGRLNITDPHNQLLESFLLQLEYNDANIREAVCKSLENMGEKAAKRQVTDRLVVALGDQDWQLRLSASSTLGAMGEKAATSHVIDGLAVALGDQNSRVRKNACRALGAIGEKAATSHVIDRLVVALGDEDDEVRQNACSALEAMGEKAATSQLAIYICYVYAVYLALPLPLF
;
A
#
# COMPACT_ATOMS: atom_id res chain seq x y z
N LEU A 1 24.67 -19.55 -3.12
CA LEU A 1 25.89 -19.16 -2.39
C LEU A 1 25.81 -19.53 -0.91
N ARG A 2 24.64 -19.34 -0.28
CA ARG A 2 24.31 -19.72 1.11
C ARG A 2 24.89 -21.07 1.57
N SER A 3 24.85 -22.08 0.71
CA SER A 3 25.26 -23.45 1.02
C SER A 3 26.77 -23.68 1.15
N LEU A 4 27.63 -22.71 0.83
CA LEU A 4 29.09 -22.83 0.91
C LEU A 4 29.58 -22.64 2.36
N THR A 5 29.21 -23.57 3.24
CA THR A 5 29.56 -23.57 4.67
C THR A 5 30.58 -24.66 4.99
N GLU A 6 31.33 -24.53 6.09
CA GLU A 6 32.28 -25.57 6.52
C GLU A 6 31.59 -26.90 6.83
N ALA A 7 30.38 -26.86 7.40
CA ALA A 7 29.61 -28.06 7.71
C ALA A 7 29.23 -28.84 6.44
N ARG A 8 28.91 -28.14 5.36
CA ARG A 8 28.51 -28.76 4.09
C ARG A 8 29.69 -29.10 3.20
N TYR A 9 30.77 -28.32 3.27
CA TYR A 9 32.00 -28.51 2.53
C TYR A 9 33.19 -28.48 3.49
N PRO A 10 33.48 -29.59 4.20
CA PRO A 10 34.57 -29.63 5.16
C PRO A 10 35.94 -29.51 4.47
N PRO A 11 37.00 -29.10 5.18
CA PRO A 11 38.35 -29.06 4.63
C PRO A 11 38.76 -30.44 4.08
N LEU A 12 39.21 -30.49 2.84
CA LEU A 12 39.77 -31.70 2.23
C LEU A 12 41.22 -31.90 2.71
N SER A 13 41.76 -33.12 2.59
CA SER A 13 43.17 -33.41 2.90
C SER A 13 44.12 -32.51 2.11
N SER A 14 45.33 -32.28 2.65
CA SER A 14 46.18 -31.08 2.51
C SER A 14 46.54 -30.57 1.10
N ASP A 15 46.15 -31.25 0.02
CA ASP A 15 46.39 -30.79 -1.36
C ASP A 15 45.15 -30.74 -2.27
N THR A 16 44.00 -31.24 -1.81
CA THR A 16 42.76 -31.25 -2.59
C THR A 16 41.92 -30.01 -2.32
N ARG A 17 41.41 -29.36 -3.37
CA ARG A 17 40.50 -28.21 -3.25
C ARG A 17 39.21 -28.50 -4.00
N TYR A 18 38.11 -27.98 -3.49
CA TYR A 18 36.85 -28.02 -4.22
C TYR A 18 36.97 -27.30 -5.56
N SER A 19 36.25 -27.80 -6.56
CA SER A 19 36.07 -27.21 -7.88
C SER A 19 34.59 -26.91 -8.14
N LEU A 20 34.28 -26.13 -9.17
CA LEU A 20 32.89 -25.87 -9.59
C LEU A 20 32.10 -27.16 -9.85
N VAL A 21 32.77 -28.20 -10.39
CA VAL A 21 32.18 -29.51 -10.65
C VAL A 21 31.74 -30.17 -9.36
N ASP A 22 32.53 -30.07 -8.30
CA ASP A 22 32.21 -30.67 -7.00
C ASP A 22 31.00 -29.98 -6.36
N ILE A 23 30.89 -28.65 -6.52
CA ILE A 23 29.72 -27.90 -6.05
C ILE A 23 28.47 -28.33 -6.82
N VAL A 24 28.52 -28.35 -8.16
CA VAL A 24 27.36 -28.69 -8.99
C VAL A 24 26.96 -30.15 -8.80
N ALA A 25 27.92 -31.07 -8.72
CA ALA A 25 27.67 -32.48 -8.43
C ALA A 25 26.88 -32.64 -7.13
N LYS A 26 27.30 -31.92 -6.07
CA LYS A 26 26.71 -32.04 -4.74
C LYS A 26 25.38 -31.30 -4.58
N GLU A 27 25.20 -30.16 -5.24
CA GLU A 27 23.98 -29.35 -5.11
C GLU A 27 22.87 -29.76 -6.10
N CYS A 28 23.22 -30.31 -7.26
CA CYS A 28 22.25 -30.58 -8.33
C CYS A 28 21.96 -32.06 -8.58
N PHE A 29 22.78 -32.98 -8.08
CA PHE A 29 22.60 -34.41 -8.29
C PHE A 29 22.42 -35.15 -6.96
N SER A 30 21.52 -36.13 -6.95
CA SER A 30 21.24 -36.98 -5.79
C SER A 30 22.18 -38.19 -5.66
N ARG A 31 23.01 -38.45 -6.68
CA ARG A 31 23.96 -39.57 -6.76
C ARG A 31 25.35 -39.06 -7.08
N ASP A 32 26.36 -39.81 -6.66
CA ASP A 32 27.74 -39.54 -7.04
C ASP A 32 27.93 -39.71 -8.55
N LEU A 33 28.57 -38.72 -9.17
CA LEU A 33 28.88 -38.71 -10.60
C LEU A 33 30.13 -39.55 -10.87
N SER A 34 30.12 -40.29 -11.99
CA SER A 34 31.31 -40.97 -12.49
C SER A 34 32.39 -39.97 -12.90
N GLU A 35 33.65 -40.40 -13.02
CA GLU A 35 34.72 -39.50 -13.49
C GLU A 35 34.49 -39.02 -14.93
N GLU A 36 33.88 -39.84 -15.79
CA GLU A 36 33.47 -39.44 -17.14
C GLU A 36 32.40 -38.34 -17.10
N ASP A 37 31.39 -38.47 -16.24
CA ASP A 37 30.35 -37.45 -16.06
C ASP A 37 30.93 -36.13 -15.52
N LYS A 38 31.90 -36.21 -14.59
CA LYS A 38 32.58 -35.02 -14.05
C LYS A 38 33.41 -34.29 -15.10
N ILE A 39 34.08 -35.03 -15.99
CA ILE A 39 34.83 -34.46 -17.13
C ILE A 39 33.85 -33.74 -18.06
N LEU A 40 32.77 -34.41 -18.45
CA LEU A 40 31.76 -33.82 -19.32
C LEU A 40 31.14 -32.56 -18.70
N LEU A 41 30.80 -32.62 -17.41
CA LEU A 41 30.25 -31.49 -16.68
C LEU A 41 31.24 -30.31 -16.67
N ARG A 42 32.53 -30.57 -16.41
CA ARG A 42 33.58 -29.54 -16.46
C ARG A 42 33.63 -28.81 -17.80
N GLU A 43 33.48 -29.54 -18.90
CA GLU A 43 33.42 -28.96 -20.25
C GLU A 43 32.15 -28.11 -20.48
N GLN A 44 31.02 -28.49 -19.88
CA GLN A 44 29.77 -27.74 -20.02
C GLN A 44 29.75 -26.45 -19.19
N LEU A 45 30.29 -26.46 -17.97
CA LEU A 45 30.15 -25.34 -17.01
C LEU A 45 30.76 -24.00 -17.50
N ASN A 46 31.69 -24.05 -18.46
CA ASN A 46 32.31 -22.87 -19.06
C ASN A 46 31.63 -22.40 -20.36
N LYS A 47 30.58 -23.09 -20.83
CA LYS A 47 29.87 -22.71 -22.06
C LYS A 47 29.01 -21.46 -21.85
N ARG A 48 28.90 -20.66 -22.90
CA ARG A 48 28.05 -19.45 -22.92
C ARG A 48 26.55 -19.74 -22.74
N THR A 49 26.15 -21.00 -22.91
CA THR A 49 24.76 -21.44 -22.73
C THR A 49 24.40 -21.73 -21.27
N VAL A 50 25.37 -21.69 -20.35
CA VAL A 50 25.15 -21.96 -18.93
C VAL A 50 24.95 -20.64 -18.18
N LEU A 51 23.81 -20.53 -17.49
CA LEU A 51 23.50 -19.41 -16.59
C LEU A 51 23.58 -19.88 -15.13
N TRP A 52 24.38 -19.19 -14.33
CA TRP A 52 24.49 -19.45 -12.90
C TRP A 52 23.55 -18.56 -12.09
N LEU A 53 22.69 -19.15 -11.26
CA LEU A 53 21.85 -18.41 -10.31
C LEU A 53 22.47 -18.52 -8.91
N LEU A 54 23.10 -17.44 -8.47
CA LEU A 54 23.90 -17.38 -7.25
C LEU A 54 23.12 -16.63 -6.17
N ASP A 55 22.33 -17.37 -5.40
CA ASP A 55 21.47 -16.78 -4.36
C ASP A 55 22.21 -16.54 -3.02
N GLY A 56 22.03 -15.36 -2.43
CA GLY A 56 22.47 -14.99 -1.08
C GLY A 56 23.93 -14.55 -0.98
N TYR A 57 24.38 -13.59 -1.79
CA TYR A 57 25.74 -13.05 -1.70
C TYR A 57 26.03 -12.33 -0.39
N ASP A 58 25.08 -11.53 0.09
CA ASP A 58 25.18 -10.76 1.33
C ASP A 58 25.42 -11.64 2.57
N GLU A 59 25.02 -12.90 2.49
CA GLU A 59 25.10 -13.85 3.60
C GLU A 59 26.48 -14.49 3.75
N ILE A 60 27.26 -14.55 2.68
CA ILE A 60 28.56 -15.24 2.68
C ILE A 60 29.75 -14.28 2.58
N VAL A 61 29.58 -13.11 1.95
CA VAL A 61 30.69 -12.20 1.60
C VAL A 61 31.57 -11.80 2.81
N GLN A 62 30.99 -11.75 4.00
CA GLN A 62 31.71 -11.33 5.21
C GLN A 62 32.48 -12.46 5.89
N ASN A 63 32.16 -13.72 5.60
CA ASN A 63 32.73 -14.87 6.29
C ASN A 63 32.82 -16.09 5.38
N VAL A 64 33.55 -15.94 4.26
CA VAL A 64 33.83 -17.06 3.35
C VAL A 64 34.91 -17.96 3.99
N PRO A 65 34.67 -19.28 4.17
CA PRO A 65 35.71 -20.18 4.66
C PRO A 65 36.95 -20.18 3.76
N SER A 66 38.13 -20.17 4.36
CA SER A 66 39.40 -19.97 3.64
C SER A 66 39.64 -21.03 2.55
N HIS A 67 39.23 -22.28 2.77
CA HIS A 67 39.34 -23.36 1.78
C HIS A 67 38.32 -23.26 0.65
N LEU A 68 37.23 -22.50 0.82
CA LEU A 68 36.19 -22.28 -0.19
C LEU A 68 36.38 -20.99 -0.98
N GLN A 69 37.25 -20.09 -0.53
CA GLN A 69 37.46 -18.77 -1.13
C GLN A 69 37.73 -18.83 -2.63
N ARG A 70 38.56 -19.78 -3.08
CA ARG A 70 38.87 -19.98 -4.50
C ARG A 70 37.63 -20.33 -5.33
N VAL A 71 36.78 -21.23 -4.84
CA VAL A 71 35.56 -21.65 -5.54
C VAL A 71 34.52 -20.54 -5.54
N PHE A 72 34.41 -19.83 -4.43
CA PHE A 72 33.56 -18.64 -4.33
C PHE A 72 33.95 -17.58 -5.38
N GLU A 73 35.25 -17.28 -5.52
CA GLU A 73 35.76 -16.39 -6.57
C GLU A 73 35.51 -16.95 -7.98
N GLN A 74 35.64 -18.27 -8.19
CA GLN A 74 35.32 -18.90 -9.48
C GLN A 74 33.85 -18.74 -9.84
N LEU A 75 32.92 -18.96 -8.89
CA LEU A 75 31.48 -18.79 -9.09
C LEU A 75 31.16 -17.34 -9.51
N LEU A 76 31.75 -16.36 -8.84
CA LEU A 76 31.57 -14.93 -9.17
C LEU A 76 32.22 -14.50 -10.49
N ASN A 77 33.11 -15.32 -11.05
CA ASN A 77 33.79 -15.07 -12.32
C ASN A 77 33.28 -15.99 -13.45
N THR A 78 32.19 -16.74 -13.21
CA THR A 78 31.53 -17.50 -14.27
C THR A 78 31.02 -16.57 -15.39
N PRO A 79 31.01 -17.02 -16.67
CA PRO A 79 30.74 -16.13 -17.80
C PRO A 79 29.37 -15.45 -17.76
N HIS A 80 28.35 -16.18 -17.31
CA HIS A 80 26.98 -15.69 -17.19
C HIS A 80 26.42 -16.08 -15.83
N HIS A 81 26.16 -15.09 -14.98
CA HIS A 81 25.59 -15.31 -13.66
C HIS A 81 24.64 -14.18 -13.26
N ILE A 82 23.62 -14.54 -12.49
CA ILE A 82 22.79 -13.62 -11.72
C ILE A 82 23.12 -13.86 -10.26
N VAL A 83 23.53 -12.80 -9.57
CA VAL A 83 23.80 -12.84 -8.13
C VAL A 83 22.71 -12.06 -7.43
N THR A 84 22.05 -12.68 -6.47
CA THR A 84 21.12 -11.96 -5.58
C THR A 84 21.88 -11.48 -4.35
N SER A 85 21.57 -10.27 -3.91
CA SER A 85 22.12 -9.67 -2.70
C SER A 85 21.13 -8.65 -2.16
N ARG A 86 21.05 -8.53 -0.84
CA ARG A 86 20.48 -7.31 -0.24
C ARG A 86 21.36 -6.10 -0.60
N PRO A 87 20.78 -4.91 -0.80
CA PRO A 87 21.50 -3.73 -1.33
C PRO A 87 22.64 -3.26 -0.42
N TYR A 88 22.51 -3.41 0.90
CA TYR A 88 23.46 -2.87 1.88
C TYR A 88 24.78 -3.64 2.01
N PHE A 89 24.83 -4.89 1.58
CA PHE A 89 26.03 -5.73 1.62
C PHE A 89 26.55 -6.07 0.21
N ASN A 90 25.99 -5.43 -0.82
CA ASN A 90 26.45 -5.61 -2.19
C ASN A 90 27.73 -4.80 -2.43
N THR A 91 28.89 -5.44 -2.28
CA THR A 91 30.21 -4.87 -2.60
C THR A 91 30.61 -5.11 -4.07
N LEU A 92 29.76 -5.78 -4.87
CA LEU A 92 30.08 -6.12 -6.25
C LEU A 92 29.90 -4.91 -7.18
N SER A 93 30.95 -4.59 -7.94
CA SER A 93 30.86 -3.70 -9.11
C SER A 93 30.50 -4.55 -10.33
N ARG A 94 29.28 -4.40 -10.86
CA ARG A 94 28.75 -5.17 -12.01
C ARG A 94 28.16 -4.21 -13.04
N SER A 95 28.24 -4.59 -14.31
CA SER A 95 27.74 -3.80 -15.44
C SER A 95 26.22 -3.60 -15.44
N VAL A 96 25.48 -4.55 -14.87
CA VAL A 96 24.01 -4.50 -14.76
C VAL A 96 23.63 -4.72 -13.30
N ARG A 97 22.77 -3.84 -12.77
CA ARG A 97 22.17 -3.95 -11.44
C ARG A 97 20.67 -3.84 -11.60
N VAL A 98 19.95 -4.76 -10.97
CA VAL A 98 18.48 -4.80 -10.97
C VAL A 98 18.03 -4.76 -9.51
N GLU A 99 17.10 -3.88 -9.19
CA GLU A 99 16.48 -3.78 -7.87
C GLU A 99 15.06 -4.36 -7.91
N ILE A 100 14.73 -5.18 -6.92
CA ILE A 100 13.37 -5.71 -6.76
C ILE A 100 12.57 -4.70 -5.95
N VAL A 101 11.63 -4.02 -6.59
CA VAL A 101 10.84 -2.92 -5.99
C VAL A 101 9.53 -3.37 -5.34
N GLY A 102 9.18 -4.66 -5.42
CA GLY A 102 7.92 -5.21 -4.90
C GLY A 102 6.87 -5.39 -6.00
N PHE A 103 5.60 -5.51 -5.62
CA PHE A 103 4.47 -5.61 -6.54
C PHE A 103 4.09 -4.24 -7.12
N THR A 104 3.63 -4.20 -8.36
CA THR A 104 2.91 -3.04 -8.92
C THR A 104 1.41 -3.08 -8.56
N ASP A 105 0.67 -2.01 -8.86
CA ASP A 105 -0.79 -1.96 -8.69
C ASP A 105 -1.49 -3.10 -9.45
N GLU A 106 -0.99 -3.44 -10.65
CA GLU A 106 -1.48 -4.56 -11.46
C GLU A 106 -1.11 -5.91 -10.83
N ASN A 107 0.08 -6.03 -10.25
CA ASN A 107 0.46 -7.27 -9.55
C ASN A 107 -0.39 -7.50 -8.31
N ILE A 108 -0.74 -6.46 -7.55
CA ILE A 108 -1.66 -6.58 -6.40
C ILE A 108 -3.02 -7.10 -6.90
N SER A 109 -3.58 -6.46 -7.93
CA SER A 109 -4.88 -6.84 -8.50
C SER A 109 -4.89 -8.31 -8.96
N LYS A 110 -3.86 -8.72 -9.72
CA LYS A 110 -3.70 -10.09 -10.20
C LYS A 110 -3.46 -11.09 -9.08
N TYR A 111 -2.68 -10.73 -8.06
CA TYR A 111 -2.42 -11.61 -6.92
C TYR A 111 -3.68 -11.89 -6.13
N VAL A 112 -4.47 -10.85 -5.83
CA VAL A 112 -5.75 -11.00 -5.11
C VAL A 112 -6.69 -11.90 -5.91
N GLU A 113 -6.82 -11.67 -7.21
CA GLU A 113 -7.64 -12.53 -8.08
C GLU A 113 -7.19 -13.99 -8.03
N VAL A 114 -5.89 -14.27 -8.22
CA VAL A 114 -5.34 -15.64 -8.18
C VAL A 114 -5.52 -16.29 -6.81
N PHE A 115 -5.29 -15.55 -5.72
CA PHE A 115 -5.43 -16.05 -4.36
C PHE A 115 -6.86 -16.51 -4.07
N PHE A 116 -7.85 -15.66 -4.36
CA PHE A 116 -9.25 -15.99 -4.08
C PHE A 116 -9.84 -17.01 -5.06
N ASN A 117 -9.34 -17.08 -6.31
CA ASN A 117 -9.70 -18.15 -7.23
C ASN A 117 -9.34 -19.55 -6.70
N GLN A 118 -8.20 -19.68 -6.01
CA GLN A 118 -7.81 -20.96 -5.38
C GLN A 118 -8.72 -21.37 -4.21
N LEU A 119 -9.58 -20.47 -3.72
CA LEU A 119 -10.51 -20.71 -2.63
C LEU A 119 -11.95 -20.98 -3.12
N LEU A 120 -12.20 -20.99 -4.43
CA LEU A 120 -13.53 -21.26 -5.00
C LEU A 120 -14.10 -22.61 -4.57
N ASP A 121 -13.24 -23.62 -4.45
CA ASP A 121 -13.63 -24.96 -3.97
C ASP A 121 -14.09 -24.95 -2.50
N LYS A 122 -13.74 -23.91 -1.73
CA LYS A 122 -14.07 -23.77 -0.30
C LYS A 122 -15.23 -22.81 -0.06
N PHE A 123 -15.40 -21.76 -0.85
CA PHE A 123 -16.43 -20.73 -0.68
C PHE A 123 -16.92 -20.19 -2.04
N SER A 124 -18.22 -20.28 -2.31
CA SER A 124 -18.83 -19.92 -3.61
C SER A 124 -18.73 -18.43 -3.96
N ASN A 125 -18.49 -17.58 -2.96
CA ASN A 125 -18.41 -16.12 -3.03
C ASN A 125 -16.95 -15.59 -2.98
N ALA A 126 -15.94 -16.44 -3.15
CA ALA A 126 -14.53 -16.04 -3.02
C ALA A 126 -14.12 -14.90 -3.98
N LEU A 127 -14.61 -14.89 -5.23
CA LEU A 127 -14.32 -13.84 -6.20
C LEU A 127 -14.84 -12.46 -5.74
N PHE A 128 -16.06 -12.43 -5.20
CA PHE A 128 -16.67 -11.22 -4.67
C PHE A 128 -15.89 -10.66 -3.47
N GLU A 129 -15.35 -11.54 -2.62
CA GLU A 129 -14.46 -11.15 -1.52
C GLU A 129 -13.13 -10.57 -2.03
N GLY A 130 -12.56 -11.12 -3.10
CA GLY A 130 -11.39 -10.55 -3.76
C GLY A 130 -11.61 -9.12 -4.26
N GLU A 131 -12.77 -8.84 -4.86
CA GLU A 131 -13.14 -7.48 -5.29
C GLU A 131 -13.30 -6.52 -4.11
N LYS A 132 -13.92 -6.98 -3.00
CA LYS A 132 -14.01 -6.20 -1.77
C LYS A 132 -12.64 -5.85 -1.21
N VAL A 133 -11.69 -6.78 -1.18
CA VAL A 133 -10.30 -6.52 -0.76
C VAL A 133 -9.70 -5.40 -1.60
N LEU A 134 -9.80 -5.49 -2.92
CA LEU A 134 -9.23 -4.46 -3.82
C LEU A 134 -9.88 -3.10 -3.61
N LYS A 135 -11.21 -3.08 -3.46
CA LYS A 135 -11.94 -1.85 -3.14
C LYS A 135 -11.47 -1.26 -1.81
N PHE A 136 -11.37 -2.09 -0.78
CA PHE A 136 -10.91 -1.70 0.55
C PHE A 136 -9.49 -1.12 0.51
N LEU A 137 -8.55 -1.79 -0.16
CA LEU A 137 -7.17 -1.33 -0.22
C LEU A 137 -7.07 0.01 -0.96
N ARG A 138 -7.78 0.18 -2.08
CA ARG A 138 -7.83 1.44 -2.84
C ARG A 138 -8.41 2.61 -2.03
N LEU A 139 -9.34 2.33 -1.11
CA LEU A 139 -9.90 3.33 -0.21
C LEU A 139 -8.96 3.71 0.94
N ASN A 140 -7.89 2.93 1.17
CA ASN A 140 -6.94 3.12 2.27
C ASN A 140 -5.50 3.26 1.72
N PRO A 141 -5.08 4.46 1.26
CA PRO A 141 -3.81 4.64 0.54
C PRO A 141 -2.55 4.18 1.28
N ARG A 142 -2.49 4.31 2.60
CA ARG A 142 -1.34 3.84 3.39
C ARG A 142 -1.27 2.32 3.43
N ILE A 143 -2.41 1.66 3.57
CA ILE A 143 -2.51 0.20 3.53
C ILE A 143 -2.25 -0.32 2.12
N TRP A 144 -2.73 0.37 1.09
CA TRP A 144 -2.33 0.13 -0.30
C TRP A 144 -0.81 0.14 -0.45
N GLY A 145 -0.14 1.17 0.11
CA GLY A 145 1.31 1.26 0.16
C GLY A 145 2.00 0.03 0.77
N ILE A 146 1.43 -0.55 1.84
CA ILE A 146 1.96 -1.79 2.43
C ILE A 146 1.73 -2.99 1.51
N ALA A 147 0.60 -3.07 0.82
CA ALA A 147 0.22 -4.20 -0.04
C ALA A 147 1.18 -4.41 -1.23
N HIS A 148 2.00 -3.42 -1.58
CA HIS A 148 3.11 -3.58 -2.54
C HIS A 148 4.20 -4.54 -2.04
N ILE A 149 4.23 -4.85 -0.74
CA ILE A 149 5.10 -5.87 -0.15
C ILE A 149 4.36 -7.22 -0.22
N PRO A 150 4.83 -8.19 -1.03
CA PRO A 150 4.08 -9.42 -1.33
C PRO A 150 3.66 -10.20 -0.09
N VAL A 151 4.54 -10.31 0.91
CA VAL A 151 4.23 -11.04 2.15
C VAL A 151 3.15 -10.35 2.98
N ASN A 152 3.07 -9.01 2.93
CA ASN A 152 2.01 -8.30 3.63
C ASN A 152 0.68 -8.46 2.88
N LEU A 153 0.69 -8.45 1.55
CA LEU A 153 -0.50 -8.74 0.76
C LEU A 153 -1.03 -10.16 1.01
N GLU A 154 -0.14 -11.15 1.07
CA GLU A 154 -0.50 -12.52 1.45
C GLU A 154 -1.19 -12.58 2.82
N LEU A 155 -0.64 -11.88 3.82
CA LEU A 155 -1.24 -11.81 5.15
C LEU A 155 -2.60 -11.08 5.15
N ILE A 156 -2.72 -9.97 4.41
CA ILE A 156 -3.99 -9.24 4.22
C ILE A 156 -5.05 -10.17 3.64
N CYS A 157 -4.73 -10.89 2.55
CA CYS A 157 -5.65 -11.82 1.91
C CYS A 157 -6.00 -13.00 2.82
N SER A 158 -5.02 -13.53 3.57
CA SER A 158 -5.24 -14.63 4.52
C SER A 158 -6.19 -14.23 5.64
N ILE A 159 -5.99 -13.06 6.25
CA ILE A 159 -6.88 -12.55 7.31
C ILE A 159 -8.28 -12.27 6.75
N TRP A 160 -8.37 -11.69 5.54
CA TRP A 160 -9.65 -11.43 4.89
C TRP A 160 -10.44 -12.72 4.63
N SER A 161 -9.76 -13.82 4.29
CA SER A 161 -10.42 -15.11 4.05
C SER A 161 -11.10 -15.71 5.28
N GLU A 162 -10.72 -15.25 6.49
CA GLU A 162 -11.31 -15.69 7.76
C GLU A 162 -12.28 -14.66 8.35
N THR A 163 -12.06 -13.36 8.09
CA THR A 163 -12.83 -12.26 8.68
C THR A 163 -13.00 -11.10 7.69
N ASP A 164 -14.25 -10.72 7.39
CA ASP A 164 -14.53 -9.47 6.66
C ASP A 164 -14.35 -8.27 7.62
N TRP A 165 -13.50 -7.33 7.23
CA TRP A 165 -13.09 -6.15 7.98
C TRP A 165 -13.38 -4.88 7.18
N SER A 166 -14.17 -5.01 6.09
CA SER A 166 -14.67 -3.90 5.27
C SER A 166 -15.46 -2.87 6.08
N GLU A 167 -16.11 -3.31 7.16
CA GLU A 167 -16.86 -2.45 8.10
C GLU A 167 -15.98 -1.82 9.19
N THR A 168 -14.67 -2.13 9.23
CA THR A 168 -13.77 -1.56 10.24
C THR A 168 -13.51 -0.09 9.91
N THR A 169 -14.27 0.80 10.56
CA THR A 169 -14.26 2.25 10.29
C THR A 169 -12.95 2.97 10.65
N ASN A 170 -12.08 2.32 11.43
CA ASN A 170 -10.86 2.92 12.00
C ASN A 170 -9.62 2.02 11.84
N LEU A 171 -9.48 1.31 10.72
CA LEU A 171 -8.26 0.55 10.48
C LEU A 171 -7.10 1.48 10.09
N THR A 172 -6.01 1.39 10.85
CA THR A 172 -4.77 2.14 10.67
C THR A 172 -3.65 1.19 10.28
N MET A 173 -2.47 1.73 9.97
CA MET A 173 -1.29 0.90 9.74
C MET A 173 -0.97 0.07 10.99
N THR A 174 -1.01 0.68 12.16
CA THR A 174 -0.71 0.02 13.43
C THR A 174 -1.70 -1.08 13.73
N THR A 175 -3.00 -0.82 13.61
CA THR A 175 -4.02 -1.84 13.91
C THR A 175 -4.03 -2.97 12.88
N LEU A 176 -3.61 -2.71 11.64
CA LEU A 176 -3.34 -3.73 10.64
C LEU A 176 -2.21 -4.68 11.06
N TYR A 177 -1.05 -4.13 11.45
CA TYR A 177 0.09 -4.95 11.90
C TYR A 177 -0.21 -5.69 13.21
N ASP A 178 -1.01 -5.08 14.09
CA ASP A 178 -1.54 -5.71 15.29
C ASP A 178 -2.39 -6.95 14.92
N LYS A 179 -3.35 -6.79 14.01
CA LYS A 179 -4.17 -7.91 13.49
C LYS A 179 -3.34 -9.00 12.82
N MET A 180 -2.34 -8.63 12.00
CA MET A 180 -1.42 -9.60 11.39
C MET A 180 -0.63 -10.38 12.44
N THR A 181 -0.17 -9.70 13.49
CA THR A 181 0.55 -10.32 14.60
C THR A 181 -0.34 -11.30 15.36
N VAL A 182 -1.56 -10.89 15.70
CA VAL A 182 -2.58 -11.73 16.34
C VAL A 182 -2.88 -12.97 15.50
N TRP A 183 -3.08 -12.80 14.20
CA TRP A 183 -3.35 -13.91 13.28
C TRP A 183 -2.19 -14.91 13.21
N LEU A 184 -0.94 -14.43 13.12
CA LEU A 184 0.24 -15.29 13.14
C LEU A 184 0.37 -16.07 14.45
N CYS A 185 0.11 -15.42 15.60
CA CYS A 185 0.08 -16.07 16.90
C CYS A 185 -1.01 -17.16 16.98
N ARG A 186 -2.23 -16.87 16.53
CA ARG A 186 -3.34 -17.86 16.51
C ARG A 186 -3.03 -19.05 15.63
N ARG A 187 -2.50 -18.81 14.42
CA ARG A 187 -2.08 -19.88 13.49
C ARG A 187 -1.03 -20.79 14.12
N TYR A 188 -0.13 -20.24 14.92
CA TYR A 188 0.84 -21.03 15.67
C TYR A 188 0.18 -21.85 16.79
N LEU A 189 -0.69 -21.25 17.60
CA LEU A 189 -1.42 -21.94 18.68
C LEU A 189 -2.27 -23.11 18.17
N ALA A 190 -2.94 -22.93 17.03
CA ALA A 190 -3.73 -23.98 16.38
C ALA A 190 -2.94 -25.23 15.98
N ARG A 191 -1.61 -25.13 15.86
CA ARG A 191 -0.74 -26.29 15.61
C ARG A 191 -0.42 -27.09 16.89
N LYS A 192 -0.64 -26.50 18.07
CA LYS A 192 -0.28 -27.10 19.37
C LYS A 192 -1.50 -27.46 20.24
N ILE A 193 -2.67 -26.86 20.01
CA ILE A 193 -3.86 -26.94 20.89
C ILE A 193 -5.13 -27.23 20.06
N THR A 194 -6.16 -27.83 20.67
CA THR A 194 -7.47 -28.10 20.04
C THR A 194 -8.28 -26.81 19.77
N PRO A 195 -9.11 -26.77 18.70
CA PRO A 195 -9.77 -25.54 18.21
C PRO A 195 -10.67 -24.82 19.23
N ILE A 196 -11.30 -25.56 20.14
CA ILE A 196 -12.29 -25.05 21.11
C ILE A 196 -11.64 -24.13 22.15
N GLN A 197 -10.35 -24.32 22.47
CA GLN A 197 -9.63 -23.52 23.45
C GLN A 197 -9.10 -22.19 22.87
N ILE A 198 -9.08 -22.00 21.54
CA ILE A 198 -8.40 -20.86 20.90
C ILE A 198 -9.28 -19.61 20.81
N ASN A 199 -10.61 -19.77 20.81
CA ASN A 199 -11.55 -18.66 20.64
C ASN A 199 -11.74 -17.81 21.90
N ASP A 200 -11.52 -18.37 23.09
CA ASP A 200 -11.65 -17.68 24.40
C ASP A 200 -10.34 -17.05 24.90
N MET A 201 -9.26 -17.16 24.12
CA MET A 201 -7.90 -16.85 24.52
C MET A 201 -7.41 -15.53 23.91
N ASP A 202 -6.79 -14.69 24.74
CA ASP A 202 -6.12 -13.46 24.29
C ASP A 202 -4.67 -13.79 23.89
N PRO A 203 -4.35 -13.84 22.58
CA PRO A 203 -3.04 -14.30 22.12
C PRO A 203 -1.90 -13.42 22.62
N TYR A 204 -2.18 -12.16 22.97
CA TYR A 204 -1.18 -11.26 23.54
C TYR A 204 -0.78 -11.66 24.95
N LYS A 205 -1.75 -12.02 25.81
CA LYS A 205 -1.47 -12.38 27.20
C LYS A 205 -0.68 -13.69 27.29
N GLU A 206 -0.97 -14.65 26.44
CA GLU A 206 -0.31 -15.97 26.44
C GLU A 206 1.07 -16.04 25.82
N ARG A 207 1.40 -15.09 24.93
CA ARG A 207 2.68 -15.03 24.22
C ARG A 207 3.50 -13.80 24.57
N THR A 208 3.20 -13.18 25.70
CA THR A 208 3.94 -12.02 26.23
C THR A 208 5.46 -12.25 26.19
N PRO A 209 6.02 -13.39 26.65
CA PRO A 209 7.46 -13.60 26.62
C PRO A 209 8.09 -13.61 25.23
N GLU A 210 7.48 -14.32 24.28
CA GLU A 210 7.97 -14.44 22.90
C GLU A 210 7.87 -13.10 22.16
N LEU A 211 6.76 -12.38 22.34
CA LEU A 211 6.57 -11.07 21.74
C LEU A 211 7.51 -10.04 22.34
N THR A 212 7.69 -9.98 23.66
CA THR A 212 8.66 -9.10 24.31
C THR A 212 10.09 -9.34 23.85
N PHE A 213 10.46 -10.61 23.62
CA PHE A 213 11.74 -10.94 23.01
C PHE A 213 11.87 -10.35 21.58
N LEU A 214 10.85 -10.51 20.74
CA LEU A 214 10.84 -9.95 19.39
C LEU A 214 10.90 -8.41 19.40
N GLU A 215 10.19 -7.76 20.32
CA GLU A 215 10.18 -6.31 20.51
C GLU A 215 11.57 -5.77 20.86
N ALA A 216 12.23 -6.35 21.86
CA ALA A 216 13.58 -5.97 22.27
C ALA A 216 14.61 -6.23 21.15
N LEU A 217 14.52 -7.39 20.49
CA LEU A 217 15.39 -7.74 19.37
C LEU A 217 15.22 -6.79 18.18
N ALA A 218 13.97 -6.44 17.86
CA ALA A 218 13.65 -5.50 16.81
C ALA A 218 14.22 -4.11 17.09
N PHE A 219 14.04 -3.59 18.31
CA PHE A 219 14.53 -2.27 18.71
C PHE A 219 16.06 -2.18 18.66
N GLU A 220 16.77 -3.19 19.18
CA GLU A 220 18.23 -3.27 19.09
C GLU A 220 18.71 -3.41 17.64
N GLY A 221 17.99 -4.16 16.80
CA GLY A 221 18.26 -4.25 15.38
C GLY A 221 18.12 -2.90 14.67
N VAL A 222 17.03 -2.18 14.93
CA VAL A 222 16.73 -0.88 14.32
C VAL A 222 17.72 0.20 14.76
N THR A 223 18.02 0.28 16.07
CA THR A 223 19.00 1.23 16.62
C THR A 223 20.42 1.00 16.08
N SER A 224 20.77 -0.26 15.83
CA SER A 224 22.06 -0.65 15.24
C SER A 224 22.07 -0.62 13.70
N ASN A 225 20.96 -0.22 13.06
CA ASN A 225 20.79 -0.24 11.60
C ASN A 225 21.05 -1.64 10.98
N ASN A 226 20.64 -2.69 11.69
CA ASN A 226 20.80 -4.09 11.34
C ASN A 226 19.47 -4.70 10.89
N ILE A 227 19.35 -5.00 9.60
CA ILE A 227 18.26 -5.81 9.04
C ILE A 227 18.55 -7.31 9.26
N ILE A 228 19.83 -7.68 9.20
CA ILE A 228 20.31 -9.02 9.54
C ILE A 228 20.77 -9.00 10.99
N LEU A 229 20.12 -9.84 11.79
CA LEU A 229 20.32 -9.93 13.23
C LEU A 229 21.27 -11.08 13.50
N ARG A 230 22.54 -10.74 13.78
CA ARG A 230 23.59 -11.72 14.05
C ARG A 230 23.44 -12.33 15.44
N LYS A 231 24.09 -13.48 15.64
CA LYS A 231 24.08 -14.21 16.92
C LYS A 231 24.51 -13.35 18.11
N GLU A 232 25.47 -12.43 17.93
CA GLU A 232 25.97 -11.60 19.03
C GLU A 232 24.88 -10.66 19.55
N LEU A 233 24.07 -10.12 18.65
CA LEU A 233 22.93 -9.26 18.99
C LEU A 233 21.84 -10.07 19.70
N LEU A 234 21.56 -11.28 19.20
CA LEU A 234 20.59 -12.20 19.80
C LEU A 234 20.98 -12.54 21.24
N GLN A 235 22.25 -12.93 21.45
CA GLN A 235 22.78 -13.25 22.76
C GLN A 235 22.79 -12.04 23.71
N LYS A 236 23.10 -10.84 23.20
CA LYS A 236 23.01 -9.59 23.95
C LYS A 236 21.59 -9.34 24.44
N VAL A 237 20.59 -9.46 23.56
CA VAL A 237 19.17 -9.26 23.90
C VAL A 237 18.71 -10.28 24.92
N MET A 238 19.05 -11.56 24.75
CA MET A 238 18.70 -12.61 25.72
C MET A 238 19.30 -12.35 27.11
N ARG A 239 20.55 -11.87 27.19
CA ARG A 239 21.16 -11.49 28.48
C ARG A 239 20.45 -10.28 29.10
N ASN A 240 20.15 -9.27 28.30
CA ASN A 240 19.50 -8.05 28.78
C ASN A 240 18.09 -8.33 29.34
N ILE A 241 17.32 -9.19 28.67
CA ILE A 241 16.00 -9.61 29.15
C ILE A 241 16.11 -10.37 30.48
N ARG A 242 17.11 -11.24 30.63
CA ARG A 242 17.35 -11.96 31.90
C ARG A 242 17.72 -11.03 33.07
N CYS A 243 18.47 -9.97 32.78
CA CYS A 243 19.00 -9.07 33.81
C CYS A 243 18.09 -7.89 34.17
N SER A 244 17.11 -7.54 33.31
CA SER A 244 16.26 -6.36 33.53
C SER A 244 14.95 -6.74 34.22
N SER A 245 14.97 -6.82 35.57
CA SER A 245 13.78 -7.10 36.39
C SER A 245 12.77 -5.95 36.45
N GLN A 246 13.10 -4.77 35.89
CA GLN A 246 12.30 -3.54 36.01
C GLN A 246 11.62 -3.12 34.69
N THR A 247 12.00 -3.70 33.54
CA THR A 247 11.50 -3.29 32.21
C THR A 247 10.54 -4.33 31.61
N TYR A 248 10.61 -5.57 32.07
CA TYR A 248 9.91 -6.71 31.49
C TYR A 248 9.05 -7.40 32.55
N SER A 249 7.94 -8.03 32.16
CA SER A 249 7.03 -8.65 33.13
C SER A 249 7.66 -9.87 33.82
N ASP A 250 7.25 -10.14 35.06
CA ASP A 250 7.73 -11.27 35.88
C ASP A 250 7.60 -12.64 35.18
N ALA A 251 6.70 -12.76 34.19
CA ALA A 251 6.49 -13.98 33.41
C ALA A 251 7.68 -14.37 32.51
N LEU A 252 8.59 -13.44 32.19
CA LEU A 252 9.81 -13.75 31.43
C LEU A 252 10.88 -14.47 32.26
N HIS A 253 10.82 -14.39 33.59
CA HIS A 253 11.82 -14.99 34.46
C HIS A 253 11.55 -16.47 34.79
N THR A 254 10.37 -16.99 34.46
CA THR A 254 9.94 -18.35 34.83
C THR A 254 10.10 -19.39 33.72
N ARG A 255 10.30 -18.97 32.45
CA ARG A 255 10.50 -19.86 31.30
C ARG A 255 11.96 -19.93 30.85
N ASP A 256 12.40 -21.10 30.38
CA ASP A 256 13.70 -21.27 29.75
C ASP A 256 13.81 -20.35 28.51
N PRO A 257 14.79 -19.43 28.45
CA PRO A 257 14.96 -18.52 27.32
C PRO A 257 15.21 -19.23 25.99
N SER A 258 15.73 -20.47 26.03
CA SER A 258 15.88 -21.32 24.85
C SER A 258 14.50 -21.68 24.28
N GLN A 259 13.53 -21.97 25.15
CA GLN A 259 12.15 -22.26 24.77
C GLN A 259 11.44 -21.03 24.22
N ILE A 260 11.62 -19.86 24.86
CA ILE A 260 11.04 -18.58 24.38
C ILE A 260 11.51 -18.27 22.96
N TYR A 261 12.82 -18.42 22.71
CA TYR A 261 13.40 -18.19 21.39
C TYR A 261 12.87 -19.18 20.35
N SER A 262 12.81 -20.48 20.70
CA SER A 262 12.23 -21.50 19.83
C SER A 262 10.78 -21.15 19.48
N ASP A 263 9.94 -20.87 20.48
CA ASP A 263 8.55 -20.51 20.25
C ASP A 263 8.41 -19.23 19.39
N ALA A 264 9.28 -18.23 19.57
CA ALA A 264 9.31 -17.02 18.75
C ALA A 264 9.61 -17.27 17.27
N LEU A 265 10.53 -18.20 16.95
CA LEU A 265 10.78 -18.63 15.56
C LEU A 265 9.56 -19.32 14.95
N HIS A 266 8.85 -20.11 15.73
CA HIS A 266 7.70 -20.87 15.23
C HIS A 266 6.44 -20.02 14.99
N ILE A 267 6.30 -18.85 15.64
CA ILE A 267 5.28 -17.84 15.28
C ILE A 267 5.46 -17.43 13.81
N GLY A 268 6.70 -17.45 13.32
CA GLY A 268 7.03 -17.23 11.92
C GLY A 268 7.23 -15.76 11.55
N ILE A 269 7.30 -14.85 12.53
CA ILE A 269 7.64 -13.43 12.37
C ILE A 269 9.17 -13.25 12.21
N LEU A 270 9.95 -14.08 12.90
CA LEU A 270 11.40 -14.15 12.79
C LEU A 270 11.78 -15.40 11.99
N LYS A 271 12.76 -15.26 11.10
CA LYS A 271 13.32 -16.34 10.26
C LYS A 271 14.81 -16.46 10.51
N SER A 272 15.32 -17.69 10.48
CA SER A 272 16.76 -17.97 10.49
C SER A 272 17.28 -18.18 9.07
N PHE A 273 18.55 -17.88 8.83
CA PHE A 273 19.25 -18.22 7.59
C PHE A 273 19.64 -19.71 7.64
N ASP A 274 19.22 -20.48 6.62
CA ASP A 274 19.36 -21.94 6.42
C ASP A 274 18.40 -22.89 7.16
N ASN A 275 17.90 -23.88 6.39
CA ASN A 275 17.11 -25.05 6.84
C ASN A 275 17.97 -26.20 7.42
N GLY A 276 19.18 -25.91 7.93
CA GLY A 276 20.08 -26.90 8.53
C GLY A 276 19.51 -27.58 9.78
N PRO A 277 20.16 -28.63 10.32
CA PRO A 277 19.61 -29.49 11.37
C PRO A 277 19.08 -28.69 12.58
N THR A 278 17.90 -29.11 13.05
CA THR A 278 17.11 -28.40 14.05
C THR A 278 17.56 -28.73 15.47
N GLY A 279 17.81 -27.68 16.25
CA GLY A 279 18.12 -27.74 17.68
C GLY A 279 18.29 -26.33 18.22
N THR A 280 17.72 -26.02 19.38
CA THR A 280 17.65 -24.65 19.91
C THR A 280 19.01 -23.96 20.01
N GLN A 281 20.06 -24.74 20.32
CA GLN A 281 21.42 -24.23 20.45
C GLN A 281 22.11 -23.97 19.10
N ILE A 282 21.72 -24.70 18.05
CA ILE A 282 22.21 -24.54 16.67
C ILE A 282 21.54 -23.33 16.01
N GLU A 283 20.24 -23.14 16.25
CA GLU A 283 19.49 -21.99 15.75
C GLU A 283 20.04 -20.67 16.33
N LEU A 284 20.41 -20.63 17.62
CA LEU A 284 20.98 -19.43 18.26
C LEU A 284 22.30 -18.94 17.63
N ASP A 285 23.02 -19.80 16.90
CA ASP A 285 24.26 -19.45 16.21
C ASP A 285 24.02 -18.97 14.77
N LYS A 286 22.78 -19.06 14.26
CA LYS A 286 22.41 -18.59 12.92
C LYS A 286 22.18 -17.08 12.90
N ASN A 287 22.32 -16.50 11.72
CA ASN A 287 21.81 -15.17 11.46
C ASN A 287 20.27 -15.22 11.38
N HIS A 288 19.62 -14.11 11.68
CA HIS A 288 18.17 -13.99 11.65
C HIS A 288 17.71 -12.74 10.90
N TYR A 289 16.45 -12.74 10.50
CA TYR A 289 15.77 -11.58 9.93
C TYR A 289 14.28 -11.66 10.20
N PHE A 290 13.63 -10.51 10.33
CA PHE A 290 12.17 -10.44 10.33
C PHE A 290 11.64 -10.74 8.93
N VAL A 291 10.45 -11.35 8.85
CA VAL A 291 9.77 -11.66 7.56
C VAL A 291 9.78 -10.49 6.59
N HIS A 292 9.65 -9.27 7.11
CA HIS A 292 9.91 -8.04 6.39
C HIS A 292 10.41 -6.95 7.36
N LEU A 293 11.12 -5.94 6.84
CA LEU A 293 11.64 -4.81 7.64
C LEU A 293 10.52 -4.07 8.39
N SER A 294 9.35 -3.93 7.77
CA SER A 294 8.20 -3.29 8.40
C SER A 294 7.68 -4.01 9.65
N PHE A 295 7.83 -5.34 9.74
CA PHE A 295 7.58 -6.07 10.99
C PHE A 295 8.63 -5.73 12.04
N GLN A 296 9.90 -5.66 11.66
CA GLN A 296 10.95 -5.22 12.57
C GLN A 296 10.66 -3.80 13.10
N GLU A 297 10.23 -2.87 12.25
CA GLU A 297 9.89 -1.51 12.66
C GLU A 297 8.65 -1.46 13.57
N PHE A 298 7.63 -2.28 13.30
CA PHE A 298 6.45 -2.42 14.15
C PHE A 298 6.80 -2.94 15.55
N PHE A 299 7.59 -4.01 15.64
CA PHE A 299 8.04 -4.57 16.91
C PHE A 299 8.99 -3.63 17.68
N ALA A 300 9.84 -2.89 16.97
CA ALA A 300 10.66 -1.84 17.57
C ALA A 300 9.80 -0.70 18.14
N ALA A 301 8.71 -0.33 17.48
CA ALA A 301 7.77 0.68 17.99
C ALA A 301 7.08 0.23 19.27
N ARG A 302 6.65 -1.03 19.35
CA ARG A 302 6.08 -1.62 20.57
C ARG A 302 7.07 -1.56 21.74
N HIS A 303 8.34 -1.87 21.49
CA HIS A 303 9.39 -1.73 22.50
C HIS A 303 9.59 -0.27 22.93
N LEU A 304 9.60 0.68 21.98
CA LEU A 304 9.71 2.11 22.28
C LEU A 304 8.57 2.58 23.20
N VAL A 305 7.33 2.13 22.96
CA VAL A 305 6.18 2.42 23.82
C VAL A 305 6.36 1.83 25.23
N GLN A 306 6.86 0.60 25.34
CA GLN A 306 7.19 0.02 26.65
C GLN A 306 8.25 0.84 27.40
N LEU A 307 9.29 1.31 26.70
CA LEU A 307 10.31 2.16 27.32
C LEU A 307 9.70 3.46 27.86
N LEU A 308 8.77 4.08 27.12
CA LEU A 308 8.04 5.27 27.58
C LEU A 308 7.21 5.00 28.84
N ASN A 309 6.60 3.82 28.94
CA ASN A 309 5.79 3.39 30.10
C ASN A 309 6.63 2.92 31.29
N SER A 310 7.95 2.83 31.15
CA SER A 310 8.85 2.27 32.17
C SER A 310 9.67 3.35 32.89
N THR A 311 10.41 2.95 33.92
CA THR A 311 11.41 3.80 34.60
C THR A 311 12.57 4.23 33.70
N THR A 312 12.70 3.66 32.49
CA THR A 312 13.74 4.00 31.51
C THR A 312 13.30 4.99 30.44
N ARG A 313 12.21 5.73 30.70
CA ARG A 313 11.61 6.74 29.81
C ARG A 313 12.62 7.72 29.19
N ASP A 314 13.65 8.13 29.93
CA ASP A 314 14.69 9.04 29.42
C ASP A 314 15.43 8.49 28.19
N LYS A 315 15.62 7.17 28.11
CA LYS A 315 16.24 6.52 26.95
C LYS A 315 15.34 6.63 25.72
N ALA A 316 14.04 6.46 25.89
CA ALA A 316 13.06 6.63 24.82
C ALA A 316 13.00 8.09 24.34
N ILE A 317 12.97 9.05 25.27
CA ILE A 317 13.01 10.49 24.94
C ILE A 317 14.26 10.80 24.11
N GLN A 318 15.44 10.35 24.56
CA GLN A 318 16.68 10.60 23.84
C GLN A 318 16.69 9.95 22.45
N PHE A 319 16.15 8.73 22.32
CA PHE A 319 16.01 8.06 21.04
C PHE A 319 15.10 8.86 20.08
N ILE A 320 13.92 9.29 20.54
CA ILE A 320 12.99 10.09 19.73
C ILE A 320 13.65 11.41 19.31
N LYS A 321 14.29 12.15 20.23
CA LYS A 321 14.98 13.41 19.91
C LYS A 321 16.05 13.24 18.83
N THR A 322 16.80 12.15 18.90
CA THR A 322 17.89 11.86 17.96
C THR A 322 17.36 11.48 16.57
N HIS A 323 16.21 10.82 16.51
CA HIS A 323 15.78 10.09 15.31
C HIS A 323 14.44 10.51 14.70
N LYS A 324 13.66 11.40 15.32
CA LYS A 324 12.29 11.74 14.85
C LYS A 324 12.18 12.26 13.40
N TYR A 325 13.28 12.71 12.80
CA TYR A 325 13.32 13.13 11.38
C TYR A 325 14.12 12.18 10.47
N ASP A 326 14.59 11.05 10.99
CA ASP A 326 15.23 10.01 10.18
C ASP A 326 14.17 9.27 9.37
N LYS A 327 14.25 9.40 8.04
CA LYS A 327 13.32 8.75 7.11
C LYS A 327 13.32 7.22 7.28
N ARG A 328 14.42 6.61 7.72
CA ARG A 328 14.54 5.16 7.94
C ARG A 328 13.75 4.66 9.15
N LEU A 329 13.40 5.55 10.08
CA LEU A 329 12.71 5.23 11.32
C LEU A 329 11.28 5.77 11.32
N GLN A 330 10.82 6.29 10.18
CA GLN A 330 9.51 6.91 10.06
C GLN A 330 8.39 5.93 10.45
N LEU A 331 8.45 4.67 10.00
CA LEU A 331 7.45 3.66 10.34
C LEU A 331 7.43 3.35 11.84
N VAL A 332 8.59 3.30 12.51
CA VAL A 332 8.67 3.08 13.96
C VAL A 332 7.86 4.14 14.70
N PHE A 333 8.02 5.42 14.35
CA PHE A 333 7.30 6.48 15.04
C PHE A 333 5.82 6.57 14.65
N ILE A 334 5.47 6.22 13.40
CA ILE A 334 4.06 6.07 12.99
C ILE A 334 3.40 5.01 13.87
N PHE A 335 3.99 3.81 13.94
CA PHE A 335 3.45 2.73 14.77
C PHE A 335 3.39 3.11 16.25
N ALA A 336 4.43 3.75 16.78
CA ALA A 336 4.43 4.21 18.17
C ALA A 336 3.27 5.18 18.46
N SER A 337 2.99 6.12 17.55
CA SER A 337 1.87 7.06 17.70
C SER A 337 0.51 6.36 17.74
N GLY A 338 0.32 5.30 16.95
CA GLY A 338 -0.92 4.51 16.95
C GLY A 338 -1.06 3.60 18.17
N LEU A 339 0.05 3.03 18.66
CA LEU A 339 0.07 2.14 19.83
C LEU A 339 -0.19 2.87 21.16
N LEU A 340 0.10 4.17 21.23
CA LEU A 340 -0.03 4.97 22.46
C LEU A 340 -1.47 5.37 22.79
N ILE A 341 -2.38 5.48 21.80
CA ILE A 341 -3.74 5.99 22.05
C ILE A 341 -4.60 5.00 22.84
N PRO A 342 -4.58 3.67 22.53
CA PRO A 342 -5.31 2.71 23.34
C PRO A 342 -4.68 2.51 24.74
N SER A 343 -3.53 3.13 25.03
CA SER A 343 -2.85 2.96 26.31
C SER A 343 -3.52 3.80 27.39
N GLU A 344 -3.81 3.18 28.55
CA GLU A 344 -4.36 3.88 29.72
C GLU A 344 -3.35 4.88 30.35
N ASP A 345 -2.07 4.80 29.95
CA ASP A 345 -1.00 5.64 30.48
C ASP A 345 -0.86 6.97 29.73
N LYS A 346 -1.69 7.94 30.17
CA LYS A 346 -1.66 9.31 29.65
C LYS A 346 -0.30 9.99 29.76
N GLN A 347 0.52 9.65 30.77
CA GLN A 347 1.83 10.27 30.95
C GLN A 347 2.76 9.95 29.78
N SER A 348 2.73 8.71 29.30
CA SER A 348 3.57 8.27 28.19
C SER A 348 3.11 8.83 26.86
N VAL A 349 1.80 9.00 26.68
CA VAL A 349 1.20 9.73 25.54
C VAL A 349 1.72 11.17 25.54
N ASP A 350 1.54 11.91 26.63
CA ASP A 350 1.98 13.31 26.75
C ASP A 350 3.50 13.43 26.51
N THR A 351 4.30 12.55 27.12
CA THR A 351 5.76 12.53 26.95
C THR A 351 6.18 12.35 25.49
N PHE A 352 5.56 11.41 24.78
CA PHE A 352 5.87 11.16 23.37
C PHE A 352 5.61 12.42 22.53
N TRP A 353 4.40 12.97 22.65
CA TRP A 353 3.99 14.13 21.86
C TRP A 353 4.80 15.39 22.21
N ASP A 354 5.06 15.65 23.49
CA ASP A 354 5.92 16.74 23.92
C ASP A 354 7.34 16.60 23.37
N THR A 355 7.86 15.37 23.28
CA THR A 355 9.18 15.12 22.68
C THR A 355 9.20 15.33 21.16
N ILE A 356 8.10 14.97 20.47
CA ILE A 356 7.95 15.24 19.03
C ILE A 356 7.95 16.73 18.75
N TYR A 357 7.23 17.53 19.56
CA TYR A 357 7.14 18.97 19.43
C TYR A 357 8.36 19.74 19.97
N GLY A 358 9.09 19.18 20.92
CA GLY A 358 10.29 19.78 21.50
C GLY A 358 11.52 19.73 20.59
N ASP A 359 12.69 20.00 21.16
CA ASP A 359 13.96 19.96 20.43
C ASP A 359 14.39 18.54 20.01
N PRO A 360 15.11 18.37 18.89
CA PRO A 360 15.48 19.41 17.93
C PRO A 360 14.31 19.76 16.99
N HIS A 361 14.29 21.00 16.49
CA HIS A 361 13.30 21.46 15.52
C HIS A 361 13.78 21.27 14.07
N ASP A 362 12.86 20.91 13.17
CA ASP A 362 13.08 21.00 11.74
C ASP A 362 13.06 22.48 11.31
N LEU A 363 14.23 23.04 10.98
CA LEU A 363 14.38 24.45 10.58
C LEU A 363 13.53 24.83 9.36
N VAL A 364 13.27 23.89 8.45
CA VAL A 364 12.42 24.12 7.27
C VAL A 364 10.95 23.83 7.59
N GLY A 365 10.70 22.98 8.59
CA GLY A 365 9.38 22.60 9.08
C GLY A 365 8.64 21.56 8.24
N ILE A 366 9.04 21.30 6.99
CA ILE A 366 8.33 20.38 6.09
C ILE A 366 8.30 18.94 6.62
N ARG A 367 9.43 18.43 7.14
CA ARG A 367 9.48 17.07 7.69
C ARG A 367 8.67 16.95 8.94
N HIS A 368 8.72 17.96 9.81
CA HIS A 368 7.89 17.99 11.00
C HIS A 368 6.39 18.01 10.65
N MET A 369 5.98 18.82 9.68
CA MET A 369 4.58 18.85 9.23
C MET A 369 4.13 17.53 8.63
N GLN A 370 4.96 16.89 7.81
CA GLN A 370 4.67 15.55 7.28
C GLN A 370 4.49 14.53 8.40
N LEU A 371 5.41 14.53 9.37
CA LEU A 371 5.39 13.61 10.50
C LEU A 371 4.11 13.77 11.34
N VAL A 372 3.83 15.00 11.79
CA VAL A 372 2.66 15.31 12.62
C VAL A 372 1.36 15.00 11.88
N THR A 373 1.27 15.29 10.58
CA THR A 373 0.08 14.99 9.77
C THR A 373 -0.18 13.49 9.72
N VAL A 374 0.86 12.68 9.50
CA VAL A 374 0.70 11.22 9.48
C VAL A 374 0.36 10.68 10.87
N PHE A 375 0.94 11.21 11.95
CA PHE A 375 0.59 10.78 13.31
C PHE A 375 -0.86 11.13 13.65
N LEU A 376 -1.33 12.32 13.29
CA LEU A 376 -2.74 12.68 13.47
C LEU A 376 -3.68 11.71 12.73
N ASP A 377 -3.33 11.32 11.50
CA ASP A 377 -4.11 10.35 10.73
C ASP A 377 -4.06 8.94 11.35
N GLU A 378 -2.87 8.50 11.75
CA GLU A 378 -2.66 7.23 12.46
C GLU A 378 -3.43 7.17 13.77
N THR A 379 -3.57 8.31 14.44
CA THR A 379 -4.33 8.44 15.67
C THR A 379 -5.83 8.72 15.46
N GLN A 380 -6.28 8.63 14.21
CA GLN A 380 -7.67 8.87 13.81
C GLN A 380 -8.19 10.25 14.23
N CYS A 381 -7.28 11.20 14.46
CA CYS A 381 -7.55 12.56 14.92
C CYS A 381 -8.35 12.63 16.24
N GLY A 382 -8.19 11.62 17.10
CA GLY A 382 -8.93 11.48 18.35
C GLY A 382 -8.76 12.70 19.28
N SER A 383 -9.77 12.98 20.09
CA SER A 383 -9.76 14.09 21.06
C SER A 383 -8.68 13.94 22.13
N GLU A 384 -8.21 12.72 22.35
CA GLU A 384 -7.18 12.37 23.34
C GLU A 384 -5.76 12.74 22.89
N VAL A 385 -5.57 13.09 21.62
CA VAL A 385 -4.26 13.44 21.07
C VAL A 385 -3.76 14.77 21.66
N PRO A 386 -2.62 14.79 22.37
CA PRO A 386 -1.99 16.01 22.83
C PRO A 386 -1.67 16.95 21.67
N HIS A 387 -1.67 18.25 21.93
CA HIS A 387 -1.40 19.30 20.93
C HIS A 387 -2.32 19.29 19.70
N ARG A 388 -3.42 18.51 19.65
CA ARG A 388 -4.33 18.39 18.48
C ARG A 388 -4.68 19.73 17.85
N ARG A 389 -5.08 20.73 18.66
CA ARG A 389 -5.42 22.07 18.15
C ARG A 389 -4.25 22.78 17.48
N GLN A 390 -3.06 22.68 18.07
CA GLN A 390 -1.83 23.22 17.49
C GLN A 390 -1.46 22.48 16.20
N SER A 391 -1.52 21.14 16.21
CA SER A 391 -1.26 20.29 15.05
C SER A 391 -2.16 20.65 13.87
N ILE A 392 -3.47 20.82 14.12
CA ILE A 392 -4.44 21.23 13.10
C ILE A 392 -4.13 22.65 12.61
N SER A 393 -3.89 23.61 13.50
CA SER A 393 -3.55 24.98 13.10
C SER A 393 -2.31 25.03 12.20
N LEU A 394 -1.27 24.27 12.55
CA LEU A 394 -0.06 24.15 11.74
C LEU A 394 -0.35 23.50 10.38
N LEU A 395 -1.18 22.46 10.33
CA LEU A 395 -1.61 21.81 9.09
C LEU A 395 -2.33 22.81 8.16
N LEU A 396 -3.27 23.60 8.70
CA LEU A 396 -3.99 24.61 7.91
C LEU A 396 -3.04 25.67 7.34
N ASN A 397 -2.06 26.11 8.12
CA ASN A 397 -1.01 27.01 7.65
C ASN A 397 -0.13 26.37 6.56
N TRP A 398 0.20 25.09 6.72
CA TRP A 398 0.99 24.33 5.74
C TRP A 398 0.23 24.08 4.43
N ILE A 399 -1.10 24.02 4.47
CA ILE A 399 -1.95 24.00 3.27
C ILE A 399 -1.94 25.37 2.58
N ARG A 400 -2.14 26.45 3.34
CA ARG A 400 -2.24 27.81 2.78
C ARG A 400 -0.92 28.29 2.16
N PHE A 401 0.20 28.10 2.86
CA PHE A 401 1.47 28.71 2.50
C PHE A 401 1.95 28.38 1.06
N PRO A 402 2.03 27.10 0.62
CA PRO A 402 2.46 26.75 -0.73
C PRO A 402 1.57 27.32 -1.84
N ILE A 403 0.27 27.46 -1.56
CA ILE A 403 -0.72 27.98 -2.52
C ILE A 403 -0.53 29.48 -2.68
N THR A 404 -0.44 30.21 -1.57
CA THR A 404 -0.20 31.66 -1.56
C THR A 404 1.12 32.02 -2.24
N GLN A 405 2.18 31.25 -1.99
CA GLN A 405 3.50 31.45 -2.59
C GLN A 405 3.65 30.92 -4.02
N ASN A 406 2.58 30.35 -4.61
CA ASN A 406 2.62 29.71 -5.92
C ASN A 406 3.73 28.65 -6.09
N ASN A 407 4.11 27.96 -5.02
CA ASN A 407 5.17 26.97 -5.06
C ASN A 407 4.59 25.59 -5.40
N PHE A 408 4.64 25.22 -6.68
CA PHE A 408 4.08 23.96 -7.18
C PHE A 408 4.68 22.73 -6.49
N LYS A 409 5.98 22.72 -6.21
CA LYS A 409 6.65 21.56 -5.61
C LYS A 409 6.20 21.33 -4.17
N LEU A 410 6.03 22.42 -3.42
CA LEU A 410 5.48 22.34 -2.07
C LEU A 410 4.01 21.94 -2.10
N GLN A 411 3.20 22.49 -3.02
CA GLN A 411 1.80 22.09 -3.19
C GLN A 411 1.68 20.60 -3.50
N GLU A 412 2.51 20.07 -4.40
CA GLU A 412 2.56 18.63 -4.72
C GLU A 412 2.90 17.80 -3.48
N THR A 413 3.92 18.21 -2.73
CA THR A 413 4.36 17.51 -1.51
C THR A 413 3.28 17.51 -0.42
N THR A 414 2.63 18.65 -0.19
CA THR A 414 1.52 18.78 0.77
C THR A 414 0.33 17.94 0.32
N ALA A 415 -0.07 18.03 -0.96
CA ALA A 415 -1.19 17.26 -1.50
C ALA A 415 -0.94 15.75 -1.43
N MET A 416 0.27 15.26 -1.76
CA MET A 416 0.61 13.85 -1.64
C MET A 416 0.53 13.35 -0.19
N THR A 417 0.98 14.16 0.77
CA THR A 417 0.93 13.81 2.20
C THR A 417 -0.53 13.71 2.66
N ILE A 418 -1.35 14.73 2.38
CA ILE A 418 -2.77 14.75 2.77
C ILE A 418 -3.56 13.66 2.05
N LYS A 419 -3.31 13.42 0.76
CA LYS A 419 -3.94 12.34 -0.02
C LYS A 419 -3.66 10.96 0.58
N SER A 420 -2.50 10.77 1.22
CA SER A 420 -2.21 9.53 1.93
C SER A 420 -2.95 9.41 3.27
N CYS A 421 -3.47 10.52 3.82
CA CYS A 421 -4.09 10.59 5.13
C CYS A 421 -5.62 10.70 5.02
N SER A 422 -6.30 9.55 4.97
CA SER A 422 -7.74 9.46 4.68
C SER A 422 -8.63 10.13 5.73
N LYS A 423 -8.22 10.19 7.01
CA LYS A 423 -8.98 10.94 8.02
C LYS A 423 -8.72 12.43 7.89
N ILE A 424 -7.46 12.84 7.67
CA ILE A 424 -7.09 14.26 7.53
C ILE A 424 -7.83 14.95 6.39
N GLN A 425 -7.87 14.32 5.20
CA GLN A 425 -8.57 14.90 4.04
C GLN A 425 -10.08 15.11 4.29
N ASN A 426 -10.68 14.35 5.20
CA ASN A 426 -12.11 14.41 5.51
C ASN A 426 -12.42 15.21 6.79
N LEU A 427 -11.41 15.72 7.50
CA LEU A 427 -11.64 16.53 8.70
C LEU A 427 -12.47 17.78 8.38
N PRO A 428 -13.56 18.06 9.12
CA PRO A 428 -14.35 19.27 8.92
C PRO A 428 -13.51 20.55 9.02
N GLU A 429 -12.56 20.62 9.95
CA GLU A 429 -11.68 21.78 10.11
C GLU A 429 -10.85 22.06 8.84
N VAL A 430 -10.35 21.00 8.18
CA VAL A 430 -9.56 21.09 6.94
C VAL A 430 -10.45 21.51 5.77
N GLN A 431 -11.61 20.87 5.61
CA GLN A 431 -12.54 21.18 4.51
C GLN A 431 -13.13 22.58 4.62
N ASN A 432 -13.47 23.02 5.83
CA ASN A 432 -14.01 24.37 6.08
C ASN A 432 -12.95 25.45 5.81
N GLU A 433 -11.69 25.19 6.15
CA GLU A 433 -10.59 26.10 5.83
C GLU A 433 -10.36 26.20 4.31
N LEU A 434 -10.38 25.07 3.59
CA LEU A 434 -10.27 25.04 2.13
C LEU A 434 -11.41 25.80 1.47
N ALA A 435 -12.64 25.62 1.96
CA ALA A 435 -13.83 26.34 1.52
C ALA A 435 -13.69 27.86 1.74
N SER A 436 -13.32 28.26 2.97
CA SER A 436 -13.07 29.66 3.32
C SER A 436 -11.98 30.28 2.46
N PHE A 437 -10.87 29.56 2.25
CA PHE A 437 -9.76 30.04 1.44
C PHE A 437 -10.16 30.20 -0.03
N LEU A 438 -10.91 29.25 -0.60
CA LEU A 438 -11.43 29.37 -1.96
C LEU A 438 -12.35 30.58 -2.12
N ASN A 439 -13.21 30.85 -1.14
CA ASN A 439 -14.16 31.96 -1.22
C ASN A 439 -13.47 33.32 -1.13
N THR A 440 -12.49 33.45 -0.22
CA THR A 440 -11.82 34.72 0.11
C THR A 440 -10.61 35.05 -0.76
N ALA A 441 -10.04 34.07 -1.47
CA ALA A 441 -8.85 34.28 -2.29
C ALA A 441 -9.09 35.16 -3.52
N ALA A 442 -8.00 35.77 -4.01
CA ALA A 442 -8.00 36.54 -5.25
C ALA A 442 -8.35 35.65 -6.47
N LYS A 443 -8.84 36.28 -7.54
CA LYS A 443 -9.28 35.59 -8.76
C LYS A 443 -8.22 34.61 -9.30
N GLU A 444 -6.95 35.03 -9.32
CA GLU A 444 -5.81 34.28 -9.84
C GLU A 444 -5.43 33.09 -8.95
N GLN A 445 -5.92 33.04 -7.71
CA GLN A 445 -5.65 31.97 -6.75
C GLN A 445 -6.79 30.94 -6.73
N LYS A 446 -8.03 31.34 -7.02
CA LYS A 446 -9.21 30.46 -6.95
C LYS A 446 -9.07 29.18 -7.78
N SER A 447 -8.63 29.27 -9.03
CA SER A 447 -8.42 28.10 -9.89
C SER A 447 -7.35 27.16 -9.34
N ARG A 448 -6.24 27.72 -8.80
CA ARG A 448 -5.17 26.95 -8.16
C ARG A 448 -5.64 26.25 -6.89
N ILE A 449 -6.43 26.94 -6.06
CA ILE A 449 -7.02 26.38 -4.84
C ILE A 449 -7.96 25.23 -5.21
N ALA A 450 -8.84 25.41 -6.20
CA ALA A 450 -9.71 24.35 -6.69
C ALA A 450 -8.89 23.13 -7.15
N ILE A 451 -7.91 23.32 -8.04
CA ILE A 451 -7.01 22.24 -8.49
C ILE A 451 -6.32 21.54 -7.31
N PHE A 452 -5.85 22.29 -6.31
CA PHE A 452 -5.24 21.72 -5.12
C PHE A 452 -6.24 20.84 -4.35
N ILE A 453 -7.46 21.31 -4.11
CA ILE A 453 -8.53 20.54 -3.45
C ILE A 453 -8.81 19.25 -4.22
N GLY A 454 -8.91 19.33 -5.56
CA GLY A 454 -9.08 18.15 -6.41
C GLY A 454 -7.96 17.11 -6.31
N ARG A 455 -6.74 17.50 -5.89
CA ARG A 455 -5.62 16.56 -5.67
C ARG A 455 -5.67 15.84 -4.32
N LEU A 456 -6.47 16.33 -3.37
CA LEU A 456 -6.54 15.78 -2.02
C LEU A 456 -7.33 14.47 -1.95
N ASN A 457 -8.07 14.10 -2.99
CA ASN A 457 -8.89 12.87 -3.03
C ASN A 457 -9.91 12.77 -1.87
N ILE A 458 -10.56 13.89 -1.52
CA ILE A 458 -11.56 13.96 -0.45
C ILE A 458 -12.64 12.91 -0.70
N THR A 459 -12.81 11.99 0.25
CA THR A 459 -13.74 10.88 0.09
C THR A 459 -15.13 11.16 0.66
N ASP A 460 -15.26 12.16 1.53
CA ASP A 460 -16.52 12.59 2.14
C ASP A 460 -16.61 14.13 2.14
N PRO A 461 -16.99 14.76 1.01
CA PRO A 461 -17.00 16.21 0.89
C PRO A 461 -18.15 16.82 1.72
N HIS A 462 -17.81 17.64 2.70
CA HIS A 462 -18.77 18.33 3.56
C HIS A 462 -19.58 19.40 2.79
N ASN A 463 -20.78 19.73 3.28
CA ASN A 463 -21.70 20.62 2.56
C ASN A 463 -21.10 22.00 2.28
N GLN A 464 -20.37 22.57 3.24
CA GLN A 464 -19.75 23.90 3.09
C GLN A 464 -18.70 23.96 1.96
N LEU A 465 -17.91 22.89 1.78
CA LEU A 465 -16.96 22.80 0.68
C LEU A 465 -17.68 22.74 -0.66
N LEU A 466 -18.74 21.92 -0.74
CA LEU A 466 -19.55 21.82 -1.94
C LEU A 466 -20.27 23.13 -2.26
N GLU A 467 -20.87 23.80 -1.28
CA GLU A 467 -21.48 25.14 -1.46
C GLU A 467 -20.46 26.15 -2.01
N SER A 468 -19.23 26.11 -1.50
CA SER A 468 -18.15 26.98 -2.00
C SER A 468 -17.79 26.68 -3.46
N PHE A 469 -17.77 25.40 -3.86
CA PHE A 469 -17.64 25.00 -5.26
C PHE A 469 -18.81 25.47 -6.13
N LEU A 470 -20.05 25.37 -5.65
CA LEU A 470 -21.22 25.84 -6.40
C LEU A 470 -21.15 27.35 -6.66
N LEU A 471 -20.77 28.13 -5.65
CA LEU A 471 -20.52 29.58 -5.79
C LEU A 471 -19.44 29.86 -6.84
N GLN A 472 -18.38 29.05 -6.90
CA GLN A 472 -17.32 29.22 -7.90
C GLN A 472 -17.74 28.78 -9.31
N LEU A 473 -18.70 27.85 -9.46
CA LEU A 473 -19.26 27.48 -10.77
C LEU A 473 -20.11 28.58 -11.40
N GLU A 474 -20.66 29.48 -10.58
CA GLU A 474 -21.41 30.67 -11.03
C GLU A 474 -20.49 31.86 -11.31
N TYR A 475 -19.21 31.76 -10.94
CA TYR A 475 -18.24 32.82 -11.12
C TYR A 475 -17.89 32.98 -12.61
N ASN A 476 -17.86 34.22 -13.10
CA ASN A 476 -17.61 34.53 -14.51
C ASN A 476 -16.11 34.43 -14.88
N ASP A 477 -15.53 33.24 -14.72
CA ASP A 477 -14.18 32.90 -15.19
C ASP A 477 -14.11 31.42 -15.59
N ALA A 478 -13.82 31.15 -16.86
CA ALA A 478 -13.77 29.80 -17.42
C ALA A 478 -12.77 28.89 -16.68
N ASN A 479 -11.58 29.40 -16.34
CA ASN A 479 -10.54 28.60 -15.67
C ASN A 479 -10.96 28.18 -14.26
N ILE A 480 -11.67 29.05 -13.53
CA ILE A 480 -12.19 28.72 -12.20
C ILE A 480 -13.29 27.66 -12.33
N ARG A 481 -14.24 27.84 -13.25
CA ARG A 481 -15.34 26.89 -13.47
C ARG A 481 -14.83 25.51 -13.87
N GLU A 482 -13.90 25.45 -14.81
CA GLU A 482 -13.24 24.20 -15.24
C GLU A 482 -12.49 23.53 -14.08
N ALA A 483 -11.70 24.29 -13.31
CA ALA A 483 -10.96 23.76 -12.16
C ALA A 483 -11.89 23.16 -11.09
N VAL A 484 -13.06 23.76 -10.88
CA VAL A 484 -14.07 23.23 -9.95
C VAL A 484 -14.71 21.96 -10.50
N CYS A 485 -15.12 21.93 -11.77
CA CYS A 485 -15.65 20.70 -12.40
C CYS A 485 -14.65 19.55 -12.31
N LYS A 486 -13.37 19.80 -12.62
CA LYS A 486 -12.31 18.79 -12.50
C LYS A 486 -12.10 18.31 -11.07
N SER A 487 -12.27 19.18 -10.08
CA SER A 487 -12.17 18.82 -8.67
C SER A 487 -13.35 17.96 -8.22
N LEU A 488 -14.56 18.28 -8.67
CA LEU A 488 -15.76 17.47 -8.45
C LEU A 488 -15.67 16.12 -9.17
N GLU A 489 -15.10 16.09 -10.37
CA GLU A 489 -14.84 14.87 -11.14
C GLU A 489 -13.90 13.93 -10.37
N ASN A 490 -12.81 14.47 -9.81
CA ASN A 490 -11.89 13.71 -8.97
C ASN A 490 -12.54 13.15 -7.68
N MET A 491 -13.58 13.81 -7.15
CA MET A 491 -14.36 13.30 -6.01
C MET A 491 -15.32 12.17 -6.43
N GLY A 492 -15.72 12.11 -7.71
CA GLY A 492 -16.57 11.09 -8.29
C GLY A 492 -17.93 10.95 -7.59
N GLU A 493 -18.38 9.70 -7.41
CA GLU A 493 -19.65 9.33 -6.75
C GLU A 493 -19.92 10.08 -5.43
N LYS A 494 -18.88 10.44 -4.68
CA LYS A 494 -19.00 11.07 -3.35
C LYS A 494 -19.47 12.52 -3.41
N ALA A 495 -19.26 13.18 -4.54
CA ALA A 495 -19.76 14.53 -4.79
C ALA A 495 -21.19 14.57 -5.35
N ALA A 496 -21.82 13.42 -5.63
CA ALA A 496 -23.14 13.29 -6.26
C ALA A 496 -24.32 13.66 -5.33
N LYS A 497 -24.24 14.82 -4.67
CA LYS A 497 -25.35 15.42 -3.93
C LYS A 497 -26.26 16.17 -4.90
N ARG A 498 -27.58 16.17 -4.62
CA ARG A 498 -28.60 16.81 -5.48
C ARG A 498 -28.23 18.23 -5.92
N GLN A 499 -27.83 19.09 -4.99
CA GLN A 499 -27.42 20.47 -5.30
C GLN A 499 -26.25 20.56 -6.30
N VAL A 500 -25.33 19.59 -6.27
CA VAL A 500 -24.19 19.53 -7.18
C VAL A 500 -24.63 19.05 -8.54
N THR A 501 -25.41 17.97 -8.60
CA THR A 501 -25.93 17.43 -9.86
C THR A 501 -26.83 18.45 -10.57
N ASP A 502 -27.68 19.15 -9.83
CA ASP A 502 -28.58 20.18 -10.38
C ASP A 502 -27.77 21.32 -11.03
N ARG A 503 -26.69 21.79 -10.37
CA ARG A 503 -25.83 22.84 -10.95
C ARG A 503 -25.06 22.37 -12.17
N LEU A 504 -24.57 21.12 -12.15
CA LEU A 504 -23.85 20.52 -13.29
C LEU A 504 -24.77 20.38 -14.50
N VAL A 505 -26.05 20.06 -14.33
CA VAL A 505 -26.99 20.02 -15.45
C VAL A 505 -27.20 21.41 -16.05
N VAL A 506 -27.26 22.47 -15.23
CA VAL A 506 -27.26 23.84 -15.77
C VAL A 506 -25.97 24.12 -16.57
N ALA A 507 -24.82 23.63 -16.11
CA ALA A 507 -23.54 23.78 -16.80
C ALA A 507 -23.46 22.98 -18.12
N LEU A 508 -24.25 21.92 -18.32
CA LEU A 508 -24.38 21.24 -19.62
C LEU A 508 -24.99 22.14 -20.70
N GLY A 509 -25.70 23.20 -20.33
CA GLY A 509 -26.26 24.19 -21.25
C GLY A 509 -25.43 25.47 -21.39
N ASP A 510 -24.22 25.54 -20.82
CA ASP A 510 -23.40 26.75 -20.84
C ASP A 510 -22.93 27.10 -22.26
N GLN A 511 -22.70 28.39 -22.52
CA GLN A 511 -22.19 28.85 -23.82
C GLN A 511 -20.77 28.35 -24.09
N ASP A 512 -19.98 28.14 -23.03
CA ASP A 512 -18.63 27.61 -23.11
C ASP A 512 -18.62 26.08 -23.26
N TRP A 513 -18.18 25.60 -24.42
CA TRP A 513 -18.11 24.17 -24.72
C TRP A 513 -17.15 23.41 -23.79
N GLN A 514 -16.12 24.07 -23.24
CA GLN A 514 -15.20 23.45 -22.28
C GLN A 514 -15.90 23.18 -20.95
N LEU A 515 -16.79 24.08 -20.53
CA LEU A 515 -17.59 23.88 -19.33
C LEU A 515 -18.65 22.79 -19.54
N ARG A 516 -19.33 22.77 -20.70
CA ARG A 516 -20.26 21.67 -21.04
C ARG A 516 -19.56 20.31 -21.03
N LEU A 517 -18.38 20.24 -21.63
CA LEU A 517 -17.53 19.06 -21.63
C LEU A 517 -17.18 18.61 -20.21
N SER A 518 -16.73 19.56 -19.39
CA SER A 518 -16.31 19.30 -18.01
C SER A 518 -17.48 18.84 -17.16
N ALA A 519 -18.65 19.48 -17.27
CA ALA A 519 -19.87 19.09 -16.57
C ALA A 519 -20.33 17.68 -16.95
N SER A 520 -20.29 17.34 -18.23
CA SER A 520 -20.57 15.99 -18.71
C SER A 520 -19.59 14.95 -18.15
N SER A 521 -18.29 15.26 -18.16
CA SER A 521 -17.25 14.39 -17.57
C SER A 521 -17.48 14.19 -16.07
N THR A 522 -17.74 15.27 -15.33
CA THR A 522 -18.02 15.22 -13.89
C THR A 522 -19.24 14.36 -13.57
N LEU A 523 -20.35 14.52 -14.30
CA LEU A 523 -21.55 13.69 -14.11
C LEU A 523 -21.28 12.21 -14.42
N GLY A 524 -20.45 11.92 -15.43
CA GLY A 524 -20.00 10.56 -15.71
C GLY A 524 -19.16 9.95 -14.58
N ALA A 525 -18.23 10.72 -13.99
CA ALA A 525 -17.43 10.27 -12.86
C ALA A 525 -18.25 10.06 -11.57
N MET A 526 -19.41 10.72 -11.45
CA MET A 526 -20.39 10.46 -10.40
C MET A 526 -21.20 9.17 -10.62
N GLY A 527 -21.17 8.62 -11.84
CA GLY A 527 -21.75 7.33 -12.21
C GLY A 527 -23.22 7.18 -11.79
N GLU A 528 -23.58 5.98 -11.37
CA GLU A 528 -24.92 5.63 -10.92
C GLU A 528 -25.49 6.51 -9.79
N LYS A 529 -24.63 7.17 -8.99
CA LYS A 529 -25.08 8.05 -7.90
C LYS A 529 -25.67 9.37 -8.40
N ALA A 530 -25.30 9.80 -9.62
CA ALA A 530 -25.90 10.98 -10.26
C ALA A 530 -27.19 10.68 -11.04
N ALA A 531 -27.64 9.43 -11.09
CA ALA A 531 -28.74 8.94 -11.95
C ALA A 531 -30.13 9.47 -11.54
N THR A 532 -30.38 10.75 -11.80
CA THR A 532 -31.70 11.39 -11.71
C THR A 532 -32.24 11.64 -13.12
N SER A 533 -33.56 11.74 -13.28
CA SER A 533 -34.16 12.05 -14.58
C SER A 533 -33.58 13.34 -15.18
N HIS A 534 -33.41 14.38 -14.36
CA HIS A 534 -32.86 15.65 -14.79
C HIS A 534 -31.41 15.54 -15.32
N VAL A 535 -30.57 14.71 -14.68
CA VAL A 535 -29.21 14.43 -15.16
C VAL A 535 -29.23 13.64 -16.48
N ILE A 536 -30.07 12.61 -16.55
CA ILE A 536 -30.19 11.76 -17.73
C ILE A 536 -30.68 12.57 -18.94
N ASP A 537 -31.74 13.37 -18.77
CA ASP A 537 -32.30 14.23 -19.81
C ASP A 537 -31.28 15.29 -20.27
N GLY A 538 -30.57 15.91 -19.32
CA GLY A 538 -29.51 16.88 -19.62
C GLY A 538 -28.37 16.26 -20.45
N LEU A 539 -27.93 15.04 -20.10
CA LEU A 539 -26.92 14.31 -20.87
C LEU A 539 -27.47 13.85 -22.24
N ALA A 540 -28.74 13.48 -22.34
CA ALA A 540 -29.38 13.13 -23.60
C ALA A 540 -29.43 14.31 -24.58
N VAL A 541 -29.62 15.53 -24.07
CA VAL A 541 -29.49 16.76 -24.88
C VAL A 541 -28.04 16.95 -25.34
N ALA A 542 -27.06 16.71 -24.47
CA ALA A 542 -25.63 16.86 -24.78
C ALA A 542 -25.12 15.87 -25.86
N LEU A 543 -25.83 14.76 -26.11
CA LEU A 543 -25.56 13.88 -27.27
C LEU A 543 -25.72 14.60 -28.61
N GLY A 544 -26.51 15.68 -28.67
CA GLY A 544 -26.69 16.52 -29.85
C GLY A 544 -25.82 17.77 -29.89
N ASP A 545 -24.78 17.87 -29.05
CA ASP A 545 -23.94 19.06 -28.97
C ASP A 545 -23.17 19.33 -30.28
N GLN A 546 -22.94 20.61 -30.59
CA GLN A 546 -22.17 21.02 -31.76
C GLN A 546 -20.70 20.55 -31.68
N ASN A 547 -20.16 20.40 -30.48
CA ASN A 547 -18.78 19.98 -30.25
C ASN A 547 -18.70 18.46 -30.05
N SER A 548 -17.94 17.76 -30.90
CA SER A 548 -17.83 16.30 -30.83
C SER A 548 -17.26 15.78 -29.51
N ARG A 549 -16.39 16.54 -28.83
CA ARG A 549 -15.87 16.16 -27.51
C ARG A 549 -16.97 16.13 -26.46
N VAL A 550 -17.92 17.06 -26.51
CA VAL A 550 -19.08 17.09 -25.61
C VAL A 550 -19.98 15.88 -25.90
N ARG A 551 -20.31 15.62 -27.17
CA ARG A 551 -21.08 14.42 -27.57
C ARG A 551 -20.43 13.13 -27.07
N LYS A 552 -19.13 12.98 -27.28
CA LYS A 552 -18.35 11.82 -26.83
C LYS A 552 -18.45 11.62 -25.32
N ASN A 553 -18.25 12.69 -24.55
CA ASN A 553 -18.33 12.60 -23.09
C ASN A 553 -19.75 12.37 -22.59
N ALA A 554 -20.78 12.86 -23.31
CA ALA A 554 -22.17 12.54 -22.99
C ALA A 554 -22.45 11.04 -23.14
N CYS A 555 -21.96 10.40 -24.22
CA CYS A 555 -22.01 8.93 -24.36
C CYS A 555 -21.32 8.24 -23.17
N ARG A 556 -20.09 8.65 -22.84
CA ARG A 556 -19.33 8.08 -21.72
C ARG A 556 -20.04 8.23 -20.38
N ALA A 557 -20.62 9.39 -20.12
CA ALA A 557 -21.33 9.67 -18.89
C ALA A 557 -22.60 8.82 -18.75
N LEU A 558 -23.39 8.69 -19.82
CA LEU A 558 -24.56 7.82 -19.86
C LEU A 558 -24.17 6.35 -19.67
N GLY A 559 -23.08 5.90 -20.29
CA GLY A 559 -22.53 4.56 -20.06
C GLY A 559 -22.06 4.33 -18.62
N ALA A 560 -21.44 5.33 -17.98
CA ALA A 560 -21.02 5.25 -16.59
C ALA A 560 -22.19 5.28 -15.58
N ILE A 561 -23.32 5.90 -15.95
CA ILE A 561 -24.59 5.76 -15.21
C ILE A 561 -25.20 4.36 -15.42
N GLY A 562 -24.88 3.71 -16.54
CA GLY A 562 -25.24 2.33 -16.83
C GLY A 562 -26.75 2.14 -17.00
N GLU A 563 -27.26 1.00 -16.51
CA GLU A 563 -28.67 0.61 -16.65
C GLU A 563 -29.69 1.66 -16.21
N LYS A 564 -29.35 2.55 -15.26
CA LYS A 564 -30.26 3.61 -14.80
C LYS A 564 -30.51 4.68 -15.84
N ALA A 565 -29.61 4.83 -16.81
CA ALA A 565 -29.78 5.77 -17.94
C ALA A 565 -30.56 5.15 -19.11
N ALA A 566 -30.86 3.85 -19.08
CA ALA A 566 -31.52 3.11 -20.16
C ALA A 566 -33.02 3.45 -20.30
N THR A 567 -33.32 4.70 -20.64
CA THR A 567 -34.66 5.16 -21.02
C THR A 567 -34.78 5.14 -22.55
N SER A 568 -36.01 5.00 -23.07
CA SER A 568 -36.26 4.91 -24.51
C SER A 568 -35.64 6.07 -25.29
N HIS A 569 -35.85 7.30 -24.83
CA HIS A 569 -35.33 8.49 -25.51
C HIS A 569 -33.79 8.58 -25.49
N VAL A 570 -33.12 8.09 -24.44
CA VAL A 570 -31.67 8.01 -24.38
C VAL A 570 -31.15 6.98 -25.38
N ILE A 571 -31.78 5.80 -25.43
CA ILE A 571 -31.41 4.73 -26.36
C ILE A 571 -31.56 5.22 -27.80
N ASP A 572 -32.66 5.90 -28.14
CA ASP A 572 -32.88 6.46 -29.48
C ASP A 572 -31.77 7.47 -29.85
N ARG A 573 -31.38 8.34 -28.92
CA ARG A 573 -30.30 9.31 -29.13
C ARG A 573 -28.93 8.63 -29.29
N LEU A 574 -28.65 7.58 -28.52
CA LEU A 574 -27.43 6.80 -28.65
C LEU A 574 -27.38 6.02 -29.96
N VAL A 575 -28.51 5.48 -30.44
CA VAL A 575 -28.62 4.85 -31.77
C VAL A 575 -28.30 5.85 -32.88
N VAL A 576 -28.75 7.11 -32.76
CA VAL A 576 -28.35 8.18 -33.68
C VAL A 576 -26.83 8.45 -33.59
N ALA A 577 -26.27 8.47 -32.38
CA ALA A 577 -24.83 8.68 -32.17
C ALA A 577 -23.94 7.53 -32.70
N LEU A 578 -24.49 6.34 -32.93
CA LEU A 578 -23.78 5.27 -33.66
C LEU A 578 -23.50 5.64 -35.13
N GLY A 579 -24.23 6.61 -35.68
CA GLY A 579 -23.99 7.18 -37.01
C GLY A 579 -23.24 8.53 -37.01
N ASP A 580 -22.63 8.93 -35.89
CA ASP A 580 -21.92 10.22 -35.78
C ASP A 580 -20.70 10.30 -36.71
N GLU A 581 -20.39 11.51 -37.18
CA GLU A 581 -19.22 11.79 -38.02
C GLU A 581 -17.89 11.49 -37.30
N ASP A 582 -17.86 11.62 -35.98
CA ASP A 582 -16.68 11.42 -35.15
C ASP A 582 -16.59 9.97 -34.68
N ASP A 583 -15.52 9.29 -35.06
CA ASP A 583 -15.26 7.88 -34.75
C ASP A 583 -15.25 7.60 -33.25
N GLU A 584 -14.75 8.53 -32.42
CA GLU A 584 -14.75 8.34 -30.97
C GLU A 584 -16.16 8.44 -30.40
N VAL A 585 -17.03 9.30 -30.96
CA VAL A 585 -18.44 9.38 -30.55
C VAL A 585 -19.15 8.06 -30.83
N ARG A 586 -18.95 7.47 -32.02
CA ARG A 586 -19.54 6.17 -32.39
C ARG A 586 -19.10 5.06 -31.44
N GLN A 587 -17.80 4.97 -31.15
CA GLN A 587 -17.27 3.97 -30.22
C GLN A 587 -17.87 4.11 -28.82
N ASN A 588 -17.92 5.34 -28.28
CA ASN A 588 -18.45 5.57 -26.94
C ASN A 588 -19.97 5.37 -26.88
N ALA A 589 -20.71 5.63 -27.96
CA ALA A 589 -22.13 5.31 -28.04
C ALA A 589 -22.37 3.79 -27.96
N CYS A 590 -21.56 2.99 -28.67
CA CYS A 590 -21.59 1.53 -28.58
C CYS A 590 -21.30 1.05 -27.16
N SER A 591 -20.23 1.54 -26.52
CA SER A 591 -19.88 1.17 -25.14
C SER A 591 -20.96 1.60 -24.13
N ALA A 592 -21.64 2.73 -24.36
CA ALA A 592 -22.72 3.17 -23.49
C ALA A 592 -23.95 2.24 -23.58
N LEU A 593 -24.33 1.83 -24.79
CA LEU A 593 -25.41 0.86 -25.01
C LEU A 593 -25.06 -0.51 -24.40
N GLU A 594 -23.80 -0.95 -24.50
CA GLU A 594 -23.31 -2.17 -23.86
C GLU A 594 -23.40 -2.08 -22.32
N ALA A 595 -22.99 -0.95 -21.73
CA ALA A 595 -23.07 -0.72 -20.29
C ALA A 595 -24.51 -0.62 -19.75
N MET A 596 -25.49 -0.34 -20.61
CA MET A 596 -26.92 -0.37 -20.28
C MET A 596 -27.53 -1.79 -20.28
N GLY A 597 -26.77 -2.79 -20.76
CA GLY A 597 -27.16 -4.20 -20.73
C GLY A 597 -28.47 -4.50 -21.47
N GLU A 598 -29.22 -5.47 -20.97
CA GLU A 598 -30.47 -5.94 -21.59
C GLU A 598 -31.53 -4.83 -21.76
N LYS A 599 -31.49 -3.78 -20.92
CA LYS A 599 -32.42 -2.65 -21.03
C LYS A 599 -32.22 -1.81 -22.30
N ALA A 600 -31.05 -1.92 -22.94
CA ALA A 600 -30.80 -1.28 -24.23
C ALA A 600 -31.38 -2.06 -25.42
N ALA A 601 -31.81 -3.31 -25.24
CA ALA A 601 -32.29 -4.19 -26.30
C ALA A 601 -33.69 -3.80 -26.80
N THR A 602 -33.79 -2.65 -27.45
CA THR A 602 -35.04 -2.15 -28.06
C THR A 602 -35.14 -2.58 -29.52
N SER A 603 -36.37 -2.60 -30.05
CA SER A 603 -36.61 -2.84 -31.47
C SER A 603 -35.83 -1.88 -32.38
N GLN A 604 -35.62 -0.65 -31.93
CA GLN A 604 -34.89 0.38 -32.68
C GLN A 604 -33.40 0.03 -32.82
N LEU A 605 -32.76 -0.42 -31.73
CA LEU A 605 -31.38 -0.89 -31.77
C LEU A 605 -31.23 -2.14 -32.66
N ALA A 606 -32.18 -3.06 -32.59
CA ALA A 606 -32.21 -4.24 -33.44
C ALA A 606 -32.32 -3.89 -34.94
N ILE A 607 -33.18 -2.93 -35.30
CA ILE A 607 -33.31 -2.44 -36.68
C ILE A 607 -31.99 -1.83 -37.16
N TYR A 608 -31.36 -0.99 -36.33
CA TYR A 608 -30.08 -0.36 -36.69
C TYR A 608 -28.97 -1.39 -36.91
N ILE A 609 -28.84 -2.39 -36.02
CA ILE A 609 -27.86 -3.48 -36.18
C ILE A 609 -28.10 -4.25 -37.48
N CYS A 610 -29.36 -4.60 -37.78
CA CYS A 610 -29.73 -5.26 -39.04
C CYS A 610 -29.37 -4.42 -40.27
N TYR A 611 -29.61 -3.10 -40.22
CA TYR A 611 -29.24 -2.17 -41.29
C TYR A 611 -27.73 -2.14 -41.52
N VAL A 612 -26.93 -1.96 -40.46
CA VAL A 612 -25.46 -1.92 -40.57
C VAL A 612 -24.92 -3.24 -41.09
N TYR A 613 -25.45 -4.37 -40.62
CA TYR A 613 -25.06 -5.70 -41.08
C TYR A 613 -25.40 -5.94 -42.56
N ALA A 614 -26.58 -5.48 -43.01
CA ALA A 614 -26.98 -5.54 -44.41
C ALA A 614 -26.07 -4.68 -45.32
N VAL A 615 -25.74 -3.46 -44.89
CA VAL A 615 -24.80 -2.58 -45.61
C VAL A 615 -23.40 -3.21 -45.70
N TYR A 616 -22.90 -3.75 -44.58
CA TYR A 616 -21.57 -4.39 -44.52
C TYR A 616 -21.47 -5.62 -45.43
N LEU A 617 -22.54 -6.41 -45.53
CA LEU A 617 -22.61 -7.60 -46.39
C LEU A 617 -23.05 -7.31 -47.83
N ALA A 618 -23.28 -6.05 -48.20
CA ALA A 618 -23.84 -5.64 -49.49
C ALA A 618 -25.16 -6.39 -49.83
N LEU A 619 -25.95 -6.72 -48.82
CA LEU A 619 -27.26 -7.33 -48.99
C LEU A 619 -28.27 -6.27 -49.43
N PRO A 620 -29.25 -6.60 -50.30
CA PRO A 620 -30.34 -5.68 -50.63
C PRO A 620 -31.07 -5.32 -49.33
N LEU A 621 -31.04 -4.02 -48.98
CA LEU A 621 -31.70 -3.49 -47.80
C LEU A 621 -33.19 -3.88 -47.84
N PRO A 622 -33.76 -4.40 -46.73
CA PRO A 622 -35.20 -4.56 -46.64
C PRO A 622 -35.81 -3.16 -46.76
N LEU A 623 -36.59 -2.95 -47.83
CA LEU A 623 -37.48 -1.82 -47.96
C LEU A 623 -38.42 -1.82 -46.75
N PHE A 624 -38.25 -0.85 -45.85
CA PHE A 624 -39.27 -0.47 -44.88
C PHE A 624 -39.86 0.88 -45.29
#